data_AF-M3BWR9-F1
#
_entry.id   AF-M3BWR9-F1
#
_cell.length_a   1.000
_cell.length_b   1.000
_cell.length_c   1.000
_cell.angle_alpha   90.00
_cell.angle_beta   90.00
_cell.angle_gamma   90.00
#
_symmetry.space_group_name_H-M   'P 1'
#
loop_
_entity.id
_entity.type
_entity.pdbx_description
1 polymer ?
#
loop_
_entity_poly.entity_id
_entity_poly.type
_entity_poly.pdbx_seq_one_letter_code
_entity_poly.pdbx_strand_id
1 'polypeptide(L)'
;MQYTSSPPVTSLAQGRQWLSARAVGSEVFNFAIRERCSVSSSSSSSSSATEEKGEGGKGYEERVIGLVGSFHLPSCGYLLHPEFMRSGYATEALRGWVEWFWEDVAFSCSSSTSSALIGDSDEGRGGGWEFVEAHVDVENVRSMRVLEKTGFTRCEDLRDLEGREEVVWRLARPGGRTLEELGLLNGVQDEPPVPPVQ
;
A
#
# COMPACT_ATOMS: atom_id res chain seq x y z
N MET A 1 12.00 -21.02 11.46
CA MET A 1 11.16 -20.47 10.37
C MET A 1 9.82 -21.19 10.39
N GLN A 2 8.75 -20.51 10.83
CA GLN A 2 7.40 -21.06 10.70
C GLN A 2 6.91 -20.79 9.28
N TYR A 3 6.68 -21.87 8.55
CA TYR A 3 5.99 -21.92 7.26
C TYR A 3 4.71 -21.07 7.32
N THR A 4 4.35 -20.41 6.22
CA THR A 4 2.98 -19.93 6.06
C THR A 4 2.05 -21.12 6.35
N SER A 5 1.18 -21.00 7.34
CA SER A 5 0.37 -22.11 7.86
C SER A 5 -0.69 -22.63 6.87
N SER A 6 -0.74 -22.06 5.67
CA SER A 6 -1.74 -22.34 4.66
C SER A 6 -1.09 -23.03 3.45
N PRO A 7 -1.56 -24.23 3.06
CA PRO A 7 -1.12 -24.86 1.82
C PRO A 7 -1.44 -23.95 0.61
N PRO A 8 -0.72 -24.12 -0.52
CA PRO A 8 -0.97 -23.34 -1.72
C PRO A 8 -2.43 -23.43 -2.16
N VAL A 9 -2.93 -22.37 -2.80
CA VAL A 9 -4.31 -22.31 -3.29
C VAL A 9 -4.52 -23.38 -4.37
N THR A 10 -5.41 -24.33 -4.13
CA THR A 10 -5.66 -25.48 -5.04
C THR A 10 -6.98 -25.38 -5.81
N SER A 11 -7.84 -24.41 -5.48
CA SER A 11 -9.15 -24.23 -6.14
C SER A 11 -9.50 -22.76 -6.38
N LEU A 12 -10.35 -22.51 -7.38
CA LEU A 12 -10.86 -21.18 -7.69
C LEU A 12 -11.62 -20.57 -6.49
N ALA A 13 -12.38 -21.39 -5.76
CA ALA A 13 -13.13 -20.93 -4.59
C ALA A 13 -12.18 -20.48 -3.46
N GLN A 14 -11.14 -21.26 -3.19
CA GLN A 14 -10.10 -20.90 -2.23
C GLN A 14 -9.34 -19.64 -2.66
N GLY A 15 -9.06 -19.49 -3.96
CA GLY A 15 -8.45 -18.28 -4.50
C GLY A 15 -9.33 -17.04 -4.34
N ARG A 16 -10.64 -17.16 -4.60
CA ARG A 16 -11.62 -16.08 -4.38
C ARG A 16 -11.70 -15.68 -2.90
N GLN A 17 -11.74 -16.66 -2.00
CA GLN A 17 -11.79 -16.41 -0.56
C GLN A 17 -10.50 -15.75 -0.08
N TRP A 18 -9.34 -16.24 -0.53
CA TRP A 18 -8.04 -15.65 -0.21
C TRP A 18 -7.97 -14.20 -0.70
N LEU A 19 -8.31 -13.93 -1.97
CA LEU A 19 -8.34 -12.58 -2.53
C LEU A 19 -9.32 -11.67 -1.79
N SER A 20 -10.51 -12.17 -1.46
CA SER A 20 -11.50 -11.40 -0.69
C SER A 20 -10.98 -11.03 0.70
N ALA A 21 -10.31 -11.95 1.39
CA ALA A 21 -9.71 -11.68 2.68
C ALA A 21 -8.56 -10.67 2.59
N ARG A 22 -7.80 -10.68 1.49
CA ARG A 22 -6.65 -9.78 1.23
C ARG A 22 -7.05 -8.44 0.64
N ALA A 23 -8.23 -8.33 0.03
CA ALA A 23 -8.72 -7.12 -0.61
C ALA A 23 -9.77 -6.37 0.22
N VAL A 24 -10.60 -7.09 0.99
CA VAL A 24 -11.82 -6.57 1.67
C VAL A 24 -11.97 -7.13 3.09
N GLY A 25 -10.91 -7.71 3.67
CA GLY A 25 -10.92 -8.21 5.04
C GLY A 25 -11.02 -7.08 6.08
N SER A 26 -11.40 -7.42 7.31
CA SER A 26 -11.54 -6.46 8.41
C SER A 26 -10.22 -5.80 8.84
N GLU A 27 -9.08 -6.41 8.49
CA GLU A 27 -7.73 -5.91 8.78
C GLU A 27 -7.03 -5.34 7.53
N VAL A 28 -7.79 -5.13 6.45
CA VAL A 28 -7.28 -4.65 5.17
C VAL A 28 -7.67 -3.20 4.96
N PHE A 29 -6.67 -2.38 4.64
CA PHE A 29 -6.83 -0.95 4.47
C PHE A 29 -6.69 -0.56 3.00
N ASN A 30 -7.66 -1.02 2.19
CA ASN A 30 -7.69 -0.79 0.76
C ASN A 30 -8.80 0.17 0.34
N PHE A 31 -8.48 1.05 -0.60
CA PHE A 31 -9.38 2.03 -1.19
C PHE A 31 -9.46 1.81 -2.69
N ALA A 32 -10.68 1.90 -3.22
CA ALA A 32 -10.90 1.91 -4.66
C ALA A 32 -10.47 3.25 -5.26
N ILE A 33 -9.67 3.21 -6.32
CA ILE A 33 -9.35 4.40 -7.11
C ILE A 33 -10.47 4.56 -8.14
N ARG A 34 -11.16 5.70 -8.10
CA ARG A 34 -12.27 6.01 -9.00
C ARG A 34 -11.92 7.19 -9.91
N GLU A 35 -12.15 7.02 -11.20
CA GLU A 35 -12.01 8.13 -12.14
C GLU A 35 -13.22 9.05 -12.02
N ARG A 36 -12.96 10.34 -11.81
CA ARG A 36 -14.01 11.36 -11.86
C ARG A 36 -14.37 11.61 -13.32
N CYS A 37 -15.53 11.13 -13.78
CA CYS A 37 -16.02 11.48 -15.11
C CYS A 37 -16.12 13.00 -15.25
N SER A 38 -15.37 13.56 -16.20
CA SER A 38 -15.63 14.93 -16.64
C SER A 38 -16.94 14.93 -17.41
N VAL A 39 -17.86 15.83 -17.06
CA VAL A 39 -19.04 16.07 -17.90
C VAL A 39 -18.55 16.83 -19.13
N SER A 40 -17.95 16.13 -20.09
CA SER A 40 -17.79 16.65 -21.43
C SER A 40 -19.13 16.51 -22.14
N SER A 41 -19.86 17.63 -22.21
CA SER A 41 -21.04 17.81 -23.03
C SER A 41 -20.76 17.44 -24.50
N SER A 42 -21.01 16.19 -24.89
CA SER A 42 -21.15 15.78 -26.29
C SER A 42 -21.79 14.40 -26.41
N SER A 43 -23.12 14.42 -26.38
CA SER A 43 -24.10 13.66 -27.17
C SER A 43 -23.75 12.30 -27.83
N SER A 44 -24.71 11.39 -27.66
CA SER A 44 -25.26 10.39 -28.60
C SER A 44 -24.66 8.98 -28.63
N SER A 45 -25.34 8.06 -27.95
CA SER A 45 -25.92 6.90 -28.65
C SER A 45 -27.20 6.45 -27.96
N SER A 46 -28.22 6.31 -28.79
CA SER A 46 -29.59 5.89 -28.54
C SER A 46 -29.71 4.50 -27.91
N SER A 47 -30.59 4.36 -26.91
CA SER A 47 -31.42 3.15 -26.77
C SER A 47 -32.73 3.47 -26.04
N SER A 48 -33.79 3.44 -26.84
CA SER A 48 -35.21 3.15 -26.57
C SER A 48 -35.76 3.33 -25.14
N ALA A 49 -36.64 4.34 -25.05
CA ALA A 49 -37.83 4.48 -24.22
C ALA A 49 -38.28 3.26 -23.39
N THR A 50 -38.29 3.42 -22.07
CA THR A 50 -39.52 3.30 -21.27
C THR A 50 -39.38 4.20 -20.06
N GLU A 51 -40.15 5.29 -20.03
CA GLU A 51 -40.14 6.28 -18.96
C GLU A 51 -40.95 5.77 -17.77
N GLU A 52 -40.30 5.58 -16.62
CA GLU A 52 -40.95 5.76 -15.32
C GLU A 52 -40.23 6.88 -14.56
N LYS A 53 -41.01 7.92 -14.23
CA LYS A 53 -40.62 9.07 -13.43
C LYS A 53 -40.31 8.62 -11.99
N GLY A 54 -39.03 8.58 -11.64
CA GLY A 54 -38.54 8.58 -10.26
C GLY A 54 -37.56 9.74 -10.07
N GLU A 55 -37.81 10.57 -9.05
CA GLU A 55 -37.01 11.74 -8.70
C GLU A 55 -35.58 11.38 -8.25
N GLY A 56 -34.59 12.22 -8.64
CA GLY A 56 -33.44 12.52 -7.79
C GLY A 56 -32.13 11.76 -8.03
N GLY A 57 -31.29 12.31 -8.93
CA GLY A 57 -29.84 12.08 -8.93
C GLY A 57 -29.28 11.77 -10.32
N LYS A 58 -28.53 12.70 -10.92
CA LYS A 58 -27.63 12.35 -12.04
C LYS A 58 -26.58 11.39 -11.49
N GLY A 59 -26.77 10.09 -11.71
CA GLY A 59 -25.80 9.05 -11.37
C GLY A 59 -24.51 9.29 -12.14
N TYR A 60 -23.48 9.76 -11.45
CA TYR A 60 -22.12 9.62 -11.95
C TYR A 60 -21.80 8.13 -11.88
N GLU A 61 -21.66 7.47 -13.02
CA GLU A 61 -21.10 6.11 -13.08
C GLU A 61 -19.61 6.23 -12.74
N GLU A 62 -19.29 6.27 -11.44
CA GLU A 62 -17.91 6.31 -10.96
C GLU A 62 -17.21 5.01 -11.35
N ARG A 63 -16.35 5.08 -12.39
CA ARG A 63 -15.58 3.92 -12.85
C ARG A 63 -14.44 3.65 -11.87
N VAL A 64 -14.41 2.44 -11.31
CA VAL A 64 -13.26 1.94 -10.55
C VAL A 64 -12.14 1.59 -11.52
N ILE A 65 -10.99 2.25 -11.37
CA ILE A 65 -9.83 2.10 -12.24
C ILE A 65 -8.63 1.44 -11.54
N GLY A 66 -8.74 1.18 -10.23
CA GLY A 66 -7.68 0.54 -9.48
C GLY A 66 -7.94 0.42 -7.98
N LEU A 67 -6.88 0.07 -7.27
CA LEU A 67 -6.83 -0.12 -5.82
C LEU A 67 -5.55 0.52 -5.28
N VAL A 68 -5.64 1.13 -4.11
CA VAL A 68 -4.48 1.54 -3.31
C VAL A 68 -4.71 1.11 -1.88
N GLY A 69 -3.66 0.66 -1.19
CA GLY A 69 -3.82 0.32 0.21
C GLY A 69 -2.70 -0.48 0.81
N SER A 70 -3.05 -1.12 1.92
CA SER A 70 -2.19 -2.06 2.62
C SER A 70 -2.96 -3.34 2.92
N PHE A 71 -2.34 -4.46 2.54
CA PHE A 71 -2.77 -5.77 3.01
C PHE A 71 -2.08 -6.14 4.34
N HIS A 72 -0.81 -5.77 4.56
CA HIS A 72 -0.13 -5.92 5.84
C HIS A 72 0.55 -4.62 6.22
N LEU A 73 0.21 -4.06 7.36
CA LEU A 73 0.93 -2.90 7.90
C LEU A 73 2.33 -3.32 8.33
N PRO A 74 3.35 -2.45 8.15
CA PRO A 74 3.29 -1.08 7.63
C PRO A 74 3.47 -0.98 6.10
N SER A 75 3.30 -2.05 5.33
CA SER A 75 3.62 -2.08 3.91
C SER A 75 2.44 -1.62 3.04
N CYS A 76 2.70 -0.95 1.93
CA CYS A 76 1.67 -0.40 1.04
C CYS A 76 1.90 -0.77 -0.43
N GLY A 77 0.83 -0.67 -1.22
CA GLY A 77 0.88 -0.92 -2.65
C GLY A 77 -0.33 -0.38 -3.39
N TYR A 78 -0.25 -0.41 -4.72
CA TYR A 78 -1.35 -0.04 -5.59
C TYR A 78 -1.41 -0.92 -6.83
N LEU A 79 -2.58 -0.96 -7.44
CA LEU A 79 -2.83 -1.59 -8.74
C LEU A 79 -3.70 -0.66 -9.57
N LEU A 80 -3.33 -0.42 -10.83
CA LEU A 80 -4.13 0.37 -11.76
C LEU A 80 -4.40 -0.42 -13.04
N HIS A 81 -5.57 -0.20 -13.62
CA HIS A 81 -5.87 -0.70 -14.94
C HIS A 81 -4.92 -0.07 -15.98
N PRO A 82 -4.37 -0.86 -16.94
CA PRO A 82 -3.32 -0.39 -17.87
C PRO A 82 -3.64 0.89 -18.64
N GLU A 83 -4.90 1.08 -19.02
CA GLU A 83 -5.37 2.28 -19.75
C GLU A 83 -5.27 3.58 -18.94
N PHE A 84 -5.23 3.46 -17.60
CA PHE A 84 -5.18 4.59 -16.67
C PHE A 84 -3.79 4.74 -16.05
N MET A 85 -2.79 4.03 -16.55
CA MET A 85 -1.40 4.25 -16.17
C MET A 85 -0.86 5.52 -16.83
N ARG A 86 0.16 6.14 -16.21
CA ARG A 86 0.89 7.33 -16.71
C ARG A 86 0.10 8.66 -16.73
N SER A 87 -1.12 8.69 -16.21
CA SER A 87 -1.94 9.91 -16.06
C SER A 87 -1.83 10.57 -14.68
N GLY A 88 -1.01 10.02 -13.77
CA GLY A 88 -0.80 10.56 -12.42
C GLY A 88 -1.72 9.99 -11.35
N TYR A 89 -2.73 9.19 -11.71
CA TYR A 89 -3.68 8.59 -10.75
C TYR A 89 -2.99 7.78 -9.65
N ALA A 90 -1.92 7.05 -9.95
CA ALA A 90 -1.17 6.29 -8.93
C ALA A 90 -0.57 7.21 -7.85
N THR A 91 0.03 8.33 -8.28
CA THR A 91 0.65 9.29 -7.38
C THR A 91 -0.39 10.00 -6.52
N GLU A 92 -1.52 10.38 -7.11
CA GLU A 92 -2.63 11.01 -6.38
C GLU A 92 -3.25 10.04 -5.37
N ALA A 93 -3.56 8.82 -5.80
CA ALA A 93 -4.14 7.79 -4.94
C ALA A 93 -3.21 7.42 -3.78
N LEU A 94 -1.91 7.21 -4.04
CA LEU A 94 -0.94 6.89 -3.00
C LEU A 94 -0.73 8.06 -2.04
N ARG A 95 -0.70 9.31 -2.51
CA ARG A 95 -0.61 10.48 -1.63
C ARG A 95 -1.83 10.57 -0.69
N GLY A 96 -3.04 10.44 -1.23
CA GLY A 96 -4.26 10.46 -0.42
C GLY A 96 -4.29 9.31 0.59
N TRP A 97 -3.83 8.12 0.20
CA TRP A 97 -3.72 6.98 1.11
C TRP A 97 -2.69 7.23 2.22
N VAL A 98 -1.52 7.78 1.91
CA VAL A 98 -0.48 8.12 2.90
C VAL A 98 -0.99 9.14 3.92
N GLU A 99 -1.68 10.19 3.46
CA GLU A 99 -2.30 11.18 4.35
C GLU A 99 -3.28 10.52 5.31
N TRP A 100 -4.19 9.70 4.77
CA TRP A 100 -5.15 8.94 5.58
C TRP A 100 -4.47 7.96 6.55
N PHE A 101 -3.40 7.28 6.13
CA PHE A 101 -2.66 6.32 6.97
C PHE A 101 -2.13 6.98 8.25
N TRP A 102 -1.58 8.18 8.13
CA TRP A 102 -1.03 8.91 9.27
C TRP A 102 -2.10 9.50 10.18
N GLU A 103 -3.26 9.87 9.64
CA GLU A 103 -4.38 10.43 10.40
C GLU A 103 -5.15 9.35 11.16
N ASP A 104 -5.47 8.24 10.51
CA ASP A 104 -6.45 7.27 11.02
C ASP A 104 -5.78 6.00 11.58
N VAL A 105 -4.84 5.41 10.84
CA VAL A 105 -4.25 4.10 11.17
C VAL A 105 -3.13 4.22 12.20
N ALA A 106 -2.18 5.14 11.98
CA ALA A 106 -1.09 5.36 12.91
C ALA A 106 -1.59 5.86 14.29
N PHE A 107 -2.76 6.50 14.33
CA PHE A 107 -3.42 6.90 15.57
C PHE A 107 -4.22 5.76 16.20
N SER A 108 -4.97 4.98 15.43
CA SER A 108 -5.82 3.90 15.96
C SER A 108 -5.02 2.69 16.47
N CYS A 109 -3.90 2.32 15.83
CA CYS A 109 -3.02 1.26 16.31
C CYS A 109 -2.34 1.60 17.65
N SER A 110 -2.27 2.88 18.02
CA SER A 110 -1.76 3.30 19.32
C SER A 110 -2.65 2.92 20.51
N SER A 111 -3.89 2.49 20.25
CA SER A 111 -4.91 2.21 21.26
C SER A 111 -5.31 0.73 21.37
N SER A 112 -4.90 -0.12 20.42
CA SER A 112 -5.21 -1.56 20.44
C SER A 112 -3.98 -2.37 20.84
N THR A 113 -4.12 -3.06 21.95
CA THR A 113 -3.13 -3.91 22.60
C THR A 113 -2.61 -5.02 21.67
N SER A 114 -1.46 -4.80 21.03
CA SER A 114 -0.55 -5.88 20.63
C SER A 114 0.91 -5.49 20.92
N SER A 115 1.13 -5.12 22.17
CA SER A 115 2.42 -5.30 22.86
C SER A 115 2.73 -6.80 22.92
N ALA A 116 3.28 -7.36 21.85
CA ALA A 116 3.74 -8.75 21.86
C ALA A 116 4.97 -9.03 20.98
N LEU A 117 5.45 -8.10 20.13
CA LEU A 117 6.59 -8.40 19.25
C LEU A 117 7.75 -7.38 19.26
N ILE A 118 7.69 -6.30 20.03
CA ILE A 118 8.86 -5.42 20.18
C ILE A 118 9.13 -5.24 21.66
N GLY A 119 10.33 -5.67 22.05
CA GLY A 119 10.82 -5.71 23.42
C GLY A 119 10.79 -4.34 24.10
N ASP A 120 10.38 -4.42 25.35
CA ASP A 120 10.54 -3.47 26.45
C ASP A 120 11.67 -2.45 26.29
N SER A 121 11.33 -1.15 26.23
CA SER A 121 12.06 -0.01 26.81
C SER A 121 11.36 1.33 26.49
N ASP A 122 10.69 1.86 27.52
CA ASP A 122 10.75 3.24 28.01
C ASP A 122 10.14 4.44 27.23
N GLU A 123 9.27 5.15 27.96
CA GLU A 123 8.79 6.53 27.86
C GLU A 123 8.18 7.08 26.54
N GLY A 124 6.89 6.79 26.37
CA GLY A 124 5.90 7.89 26.27
C GLY A 124 5.53 8.43 24.89
N ARG A 125 4.99 7.60 23.98
CA ARG A 125 3.88 7.95 23.05
C ARG A 125 3.38 6.68 22.36
N GLY A 126 2.06 6.51 22.29
CA GLY A 126 1.39 5.24 21.96
C GLY A 126 1.83 4.56 20.66
N GLY A 127 1.77 3.21 20.68
CA GLY A 127 2.30 2.27 19.70
C GLY A 127 1.65 2.30 18.32
N GLY A 128 1.82 3.39 17.60
CA GLY A 128 1.56 3.46 16.16
C GLY A 128 2.81 3.13 15.33
N TRP A 129 2.62 2.85 14.04
CA TRP A 129 3.72 2.68 13.09
C TRP A 129 4.51 3.99 12.91
N GLU A 130 5.83 3.89 12.84
CA GLU A 130 6.73 5.04 12.63
C GLU A 130 7.17 5.24 11.19
N PHE A 131 6.91 4.25 10.34
CA PHE A 131 7.19 4.30 8.91
C PHE A 131 6.13 3.50 8.15
N VAL A 132 6.08 3.74 6.84
CA VAL A 132 5.42 2.89 5.83
C VAL A 132 6.48 2.40 4.88
N GLU A 133 6.32 1.18 4.37
CA GLU A 133 7.23 0.62 3.36
C GLU A 133 6.53 0.18 2.07
N ALA A 134 7.28 0.10 0.98
CA ALA A 134 6.83 -0.42 -0.30
C ALA A 134 7.95 -1.24 -0.94
N HIS A 135 7.59 -2.38 -1.51
CA HIS A 135 8.49 -3.27 -2.24
C HIS A 135 8.20 -3.16 -3.73
N VAL A 136 9.23 -2.93 -4.52
CA VAL A 136 9.10 -2.73 -5.96
C VAL A 136 10.20 -3.47 -6.69
N ASP A 137 9.82 -4.31 -7.66
CA ASP A 137 10.76 -4.93 -8.59
C ASP A 137 11.64 -3.85 -9.27
N VAL A 138 12.95 -4.10 -9.36
CA VAL A 138 13.93 -3.14 -9.92
C VAL A 138 13.59 -2.72 -11.36
N GLU A 139 12.91 -3.57 -12.12
CA GLU A 139 12.48 -3.26 -13.49
C GLU A 139 11.25 -2.33 -13.54
N ASN A 140 10.51 -2.20 -12.42
CA ASN A 140 9.32 -1.37 -12.31
C ASN A 140 9.65 0.09 -11.98
N VAL A 141 10.44 0.71 -12.87
CA VAL A 141 10.87 2.12 -12.81
C VAL A 141 9.70 3.11 -12.65
N ARG A 142 8.51 2.74 -13.13
CA ARG A 142 7.32 3.61 -13.00
C ARG A 142 6.84 3.71 -11.56
N SER A 143 6.82 2.59 -10.83
CA SER A 143 6.39 2.59 -9.44
C SER A 143 7.42 3.25 -8.53
N MET A 144 8.71 3.11 -8.83
CA MET A 144 9.77 3.86 -8.16
C MET A 144 9.55 5.38 -8.30
N ARG A 145 9.25 5.88 -9.51
CA ARG A 145 8.91 7.30 -9.71
C ARG A 145 7.65 7.76 -8.97
N VAL A 146 6.69 6.87 -8.77
CA VAL A 146 5.49 7.18 -7.97
C VAL A 146 5.90 7.37 -6.51
N LEU A 147 6.69 6.44 -5.97
CA LEU A 147 7.19 6.46 -4.60
C LEU A 147 8.01 7.73 -4.30
N GLU A 148 8.95 8.08 -5.18
CA GLU A 148 9.71 9.35 -5.10
C GLU A 148 8.79 10.57 -5.01
N LYS A 149 7.77 10.66 -5.87
CA LYS A 149 6.83 11.79 -5.90
C LYS A 149 5.90 11.86 -4.69
N THR A 150 5.74 10.74 -4.01
CA THR A 150 4.98 10.65 -2.75
C THR A 150 5.86 10.80 -1.50
N GLY A 151 7.16 11.04 -1.67
CA GLY A 151 8.09 11.34 -0.57
C GLY A 151 8.77 10.12 0.05
N PHE A 152 8.59 8.92 -0.52
CA PHE A 152 9.33 7.76 -0.07
C PHE A 152 10.81 7.89 -0.43
N THR A 153 11.65 7.31 0.41
CA THR A 153 13.10 7.23 0.23
C THR A 153 13.49 5.79 -0.09
N ARG A 154 14.36 5.59 -1.08
CA ARG A 154 14.96 4.29 -1.40
C ARG A 154 15.92 3.89 -0.28
N CYS A 155 15.76 2.68 0.27
CA CYS A 155 16.52 2.24 1.44
C CYS A 155 17.39 1.01 1.17
N GLU A 156 16.81 -0.06 0.63
CA GLU A 156 17.49 -1.36 0.53
C GLU A 156 17.23 -2.02 -0.82
N ASP A 157 18.21 -2.80 -1.27
CA ASP A 157 18.07 -3.74 -2.39
C ASP A 157 17.98 -5.14 -1.81
N LEU A 158 16.88 -5.83 -2.07
CA LEU A 158 16.62 -7.19 -1.65
C LEU A 158 16.56 -8.11 -2.86
N ARG A 159 16.72 -9.41 -2.60
CA ARG A 159 16.42 -10.44 -3.58
C ARG A 159 15.32 -11.32 -2.99
N ASP A 160 14.22 -11.45 -3.72
CA ASP A 160 13.11 -12.30 -3.30
C ASP A 160 13.48 -13.79 -3.41
N LEU A 161 12.58 -14.66 -2.92
CA LEU A 161 12.79 -16.11 -2.95
C LEU A 161 12.84 -16.70 -4.37
N GLU A 162 12.31 -15.98 -5.35
CA GLU A 162 12.30 -16.36 -6.77
C GLU A 162 13.55 -15.82 -7.49
N GLY A 163 14.42 -15.11 -6.79
CA GLY A 163 15.66 -14.55 -7.32
C GLY A 163 15.48 -13.18 -7.99
N ARG A 164 14.30 -12.57 -7.91
CA ARG A 164 14.03 -11.23 -8.45
C ARG A 164 14.60 -10.16 -7.53
N GLU A 165 15.13 -9.12 -8.12
CA GLU A 165 15.69 -7.98 -7.41
C GLU A 165 14.57 -6.99 -7.09
N GLU A 166 14.38 -6.72 -5.81
CA GLU A 166 13.40 -5.78 -5.29
C GLU A 166 14.11 -4.62 -4.60
N VAL A 167 13.49 -3.46 -4.65
CA VAL A 167 13.94 -2.25 -3.96
C VAL A 167 12.92 -1.92 -2.88
N VAL A 168 13.39 -1.76 -1.64
CA VAL A 168 12.59 -1.32 -0.51
C VAL A 168 12.62 0.19 -0.42
N TRP A 169 11.44 0.78 -0.36
CA TRP A 169 11.21 2.20 -0.20
C TRP A 169 10.49 2.45 1.11
N ARG A 170 10.92 3.45 1.89
CA ARG A 170 10.30 3.78 3.18
C ARG A 170 9.93 5.24 3.27
N LEU A 171 8.86 5.53 4.01
CA LEU A 171 8.41 6.87 4.35
C LEU A 171 8.25 6.96 5.86
N ALA A 172 9.03 7.83 6.50
CA ALA A 172 8.90 8.08 7.93
C ALA A 172 7.61 8.85 8.25
N ARG A 173 7.11 8.64 9.47
CA ARG A 173 5.97 9.38 10.01
C ARG A 173 6.28 10.89 10.04
N PRO A 174 5.39 11.74 9.49
CA PRO A 174 5.55 13.19 9.59
C PRO A 174 5.63 13.65 11.04
N GLY A 175 6.67 14.43 11.37
CA GLY A 175 6.91 14.96 12.73
C GLY A 175 7.35 13.92 13.76
N GLY A 176 7.65 12.68 13.35
CA GLY A 176 8.28 11.64 14.16
C GLY A 176 9.79 11.58 13.97
N ARG A 177 10.37 10.42 14.31
CA ARG A 177 11.79 10.12 14.05
C ARG A 177 12.07 10.02 12.56
N THR A 178 13.28 10.42 12.14
CA THR A 178 13.70 10.25 10.74
C THR A 178 14.05 8.79 10.44
N LEU A 179 14.15 8.42 9.15
CA LEU A 179 14.55 7.06 8.79
C LEU A 179 15.98 6.73 9.26
N GLU A 180 16.86 7.73 9.36
CA GLU A 180 18.22 7.60 9.91
C GLU A 180 18.17 7.23 11.39
N GLU A 181 17.36 7.95 12.17
CA GLU A 181 17.19 7.73 13.62
C GLU A 181 16.57 6.37 13.92
N LEU A 182 15.76 5.85 12.99
CA LEU A 182 15.18 4.51 13.04
C LEU A 182 16.15 3.42 12.54
N GLY A 183 17.31 3.78 11.97
CA GLY A 183 18.26 2.83 11.38
C GLY A 183 17.76 2.15 10.10
N LEU A 184 16.83 2.79 9.38
CA LEU A 184 16.10 2.22 8.24
C LEU A 184 16.57 2.71 6.86
N LEU A 185 17.63 3.51 6.76
CA LEU A 185 18.10 4.06 5.47
C LEU A 185 19.10 3.20 4.73
N ASN A 186 19.86 2.40 5.45
CA ASN A 186 20.85 1.50 4.87
C ASN A 186 20.67 0.17 5.58
N GLY A 187 20.33 -0.87 4.83
CA GLY A 187 20.48 -2.24 5.34
C GLY A 187 21.91 -2.36 5.83
N VAL A 188 22.08 -2.72 7.11
CA VAL A 188 23.37 -2.97 7.72
C VAL A 188 24.16 -3.83 6.74
N GLN A 189 25.27 -3.29 6.21
CA GLN A 189 26.29 -4.14 5.62
C GLN A 189 26.74 -5.01 6.78
N ASP A 190 26.34 -6.28 6.79
CA ASP A 190 26.90 -7.29 7.69
C ASP A 190 28.40 -7.28 7.44
N GLU A 191 29.14 -6.56 8.28
CA GLU A 191 30.59 -6.63 8.27
C GLU A 191 30.92 -8.07 8.63
N PRO A 192 31.61 -8.82 7.76
CA PRO A 192 31.82 -10.25 7.97
C PRO A 192 32.48 -10.46 9.34
N PRO A 193 31.98 -11.40 10.17
CA PRO A 193 32.46 -11.58 11.52
C PRO A 193 33.97 -11.84 11.48
N VAL A 194 34.74 -10.93 12.07
CA VAL A 194 36.19 -11.06 12.17
C VAL A 194 36.47 -12.25 13.09
N PRO A 195 37.14 -13.32 12.61
CA PRO A 195 37.47 -14.43 13.48
C PRO A 195 38.41 -13.95 14.60
N PRO A 196 38.25 -14.45 15.83
CA PRO A 196 39.12 -14.08 16.93
C PRO A 196 40.57 -14.42 16.57
N VAL A 197 41.44 -13.40 16.61
CA VAL A 197 42.88 -13.58 16.46
C VAL A 197 43.35 -14.45 17.62
N GLN A 198 43.83 -15.66 17.32
CA GLN A 198 44.50 -16.54 18.28
C GLN A 198 45.90 -16.03 18.61
#